data_AF-A0A7V3M1S3-F1
#
_entry.id   AF-A0A7V3M1S3-F1
#
_cell.length_a   1.000
_cell.length_b   1.000
_cell.length_c   1.000
_cell.angle_alpha   90.00
_cell.angle_beta   90.00
_cell.angle_gamma   90.00
#
_symmetry.space_group_name_H-M   'P 1'
#
loop_
_entity.id
_entity.type
_entity.pdbx_description
1 polymer ?
#
loop_
_entity_poly.entity_id
_entity_poly.type
_entity_poly.pdbx_seq_one_letter_code
_entity_poly.pdbx_strand_id
1 'polypeptide(L)'
;MTPLARGTLMVAAAAACWGAFSTVAKILFVEGAVSPQALAGIRAALAATLLVPALLLWDPALLRIRLAHLPLLAFLGVAGMAMNNFFYLTTISL
;
A
#
# COMPACT_ATOMS: atom_id res chain seq x y z
N MET A 1 -13.59 17.93 16.58
CA MET A 1 -12.11 17.89 16.54
C MET A 1 -11.62 18.98 15.60
N THR A 2 -10.59 19.73 15.97
CA THR A 2 -10.02 20.75 15.07
C THR A 2 -9.34 20.08 13.86
N PRO A 3 -9.25 20.75 12.70
CA PRO A 3 -8.57 20.21 11.53
C PRO A 3 -7.13 19.74 11.82
N LEU A 4 -6.41 20.49 12.67
CA LEU A 4 -5.09 20.15 13.18
C LEU A 4 -5.09 18.83 13.95
N ALA A 5 -5.97 18.67 14.94
CA ALA A 5 -6.05 17.44 15.72
C ALA A 5 -6.36 16.20 14.86
N ARG A 6 -7.24 16.35 13.86
CA ARG A 6 -7.55 15.27 12.91
C ARG A 6 -6.34 14.92 12.05
N GLY A 7 -5.64 15.94 11.52
CA GLY A 7 -4.42 15.75 10.73
C GLY A 7 -3.33 15.04 11.52
N THR A 8 -3.07 15.49 12.75
CA THR A 8 -2.07 14.88 13.64
C THR A 8 -2.40 13.42 13.93
N LEU A 9 -3.67 13.09 14.20
CA LEU A 9 -4.10 11.70 14.42
C LEU A 9 -3.92 10.83 13.18
N MET A 10 -4.22 11.35 11.99
CA MET A 10 -4.02 10.62 10.74
C MET A 10 -2.53 10.32 10.50
N VAL A 11 -1.66 11.30 10.75
CA VAL A 11 -0.20 11.12 10.62
C VAL A 11 0.32 10.11 11.65
N ALA A 12 -0.10 10.22 12.91
CA ALA A 12 0.31 9.29 13.97
C ALA A 12 -0.15 7.85 13.66
N ALA A 13 -1.40 7.67 13.20
CA ALA A 13 -1.92 6.38 12.80
C ALA A 13 -1.14 5.80 11.60
N ALA A 14 -0.87 6.63 10.58
CA ALA A 14 -0.09 6.21 9.42
C ALA A 14 1.33 5.77 9.82
N ALA A 15 2.00 6.53 10.69
CA ALA A 15 3.32 6.21 11.20
C ALA A 15 3.33 4.89 12.00
N ALA A 16 2.32 4.68 12.86
CA ALA A 16 2.17 3.43 13.60
C ALA A 16 1.97 2.23 12.67
N CYS A 17 1.10 2.34 11.66
CA CYS A 17 0.89 1.29 10.67
C CYS A 17 2.18 0.97 9.89
N TRP A 18 2.94 1.99 9.50
CA TRP A 18 4.21 1.83 8.78
C TRP A 18 5.28 1.15 9.64
N GLY A 19 5.41 1.57 10.90
CA GLY A 19 6.34 0.97 11.86
C GLY A 19 6.00 -0.50 12.13
N ALA A 20 4.74 -0.80 12.44
CA ALA A 20 4.28 -2.17 12.68
C ALA A 20 4.49 -3.06 11.46
N PHE A 21 4.17 -2.55 10.25
CA PHE A 21 4.40 -3.27 9.01
C PHE A 21 5.87 -3.67 8.82
N SER A 22 6.81 -2.76 9.09
CA SER A 22 8.24 -3.00 8.88
C SER A 22 8.77 -4.13 9.78
N THR A 23 8.32 -4.17 11.04
CA THR A 23 8.65 -5.26 11.97
C THR A 23 8.10 -6.60 11.50
N VAL A 24 6.81 -6.63 11.13
CA VAL A 24 6.15 -7.87 10.66
C VAL A 24 6.78 -8.36 9.35
N ALA A 25 7.11 -7.47 8.42
CA ALA A 25 7.76 -7.83 7.17
C ALA A 25 9.12 -8.50 7.42
N LYS A 26 9.92 -7.96 8.35
CA LYS A 26 11.22 -8.55 8.70
C LYS A 26 11.08 -9.96 9.30
N ILE A 27 10.10 -10.17 10.18
CA ILE A 27 9.78 -11.51 10.71
C ILE A 27 9.39 -12.47 9.59
N LEU A 28 8.53 -12.04 8.65
CA LEU A 28 8.13 -12.86 7.50
C LEU A 28 9.28 -13.21 6.56
N PHE A 29 10.28 -12.33 6.43
CA PHE A 29 11.48 -12.60 5.64
C PHE A 29 12.42 -13.58 6.32
N VAL A 30 12.69 -13.38 7.61
CA VAL A 30 13.70 -14.16 8.35
C VAL A 30 13.14 -15.51 8.80
N GLU A 31 11.95 -15.53 9.39
CA GLU A 31 11.34 -16.73 9.97
C GLU A 31 10.36 -17.41 9.02
N GLY A 32 9.60 -16.62 8.27
CA GLY A 32 8.57 -17.14 7.34
C GLY A 32 9.12 -17.63 6.00
N ALA A 33 10.41 -17.40 5.72
CA ALA A 33 11.06 -17.68 4.44
C ALA A 33 10.29 -17.12 3.21
N VAL A 34 9.55 -16.02 3.40
CA VAL A 34 8.79 -15.38 2.33
C VAL A 34 9.75 -14.48 1.54
N SER A 35 9.77 -14.62 0.22
CA SER A 35 10.59 -13.71 -0.59
C SER A 35 10.03 -12.27 -0.52
N PRO A 36 10.91 -11.24 -0.52
CA PRO A 36 10.50 -9.83 -0.54
C PRO A 36 9.48 -9.51 -1.65
N GLN A 37 9.66 -10.12 -2.81
CA GLN A 37 8.80 -9.94 -3.99
C GLN A 37 7.44 -10.63 -3.80
N ALA A 38 7.41 -11.82 -3.19
CA ALA A 38 6.15 -12.49 -2.85
C ALA A 38 5.36 -11.65 -1.83
N LEU A 39 6.02 -11.10 -0.81
CA LEU A 39 5.35 -10.23 0.15
C LEU A 39 4.80 -8.95 -0.52
N ALA A 40 5.55 -8.35 -1.44
CA ALA A 40 5.09 -7.21 -2.24
C ALA A 40 3.80 -7.54 -3.00
N GLY A 41 3.79 -8.69 -3.69
CA GLY A 41 2.64 -9.17 -4.46
C GLY A 41 1.42 -9.44 -3.58
N ILE A 42 1.61 -10.12 -2.45
CA ILE A 42 0.55 -10.42 -1.49
C ILE A 42 -0.06 -9.11 -0.94
N ARG A 43 0.77 -8.12 -0.59
CA ARG A 43 0.28 -6.83 -0.11
C ARG A 43 -0.52 -6.08 -1.16
N ALA A 44 -0.05 -6.06 -2.41
CA ALA A 44 -0.76 -5.40 -3.50
C ALA A 44 -2.11 -6.08 -3.77
N ALA A 45 -2.15 -7.42 -3.76
CA ALA A 45 -3.37 -8.19 -3.90
C ALA A 45 -4.34 -7.92 -2.74
N LEU A 46 -3.88 -7.97 -1.49
CA LEU A 46 -4.68 -7.65 -0.30
C LEU A 46 -5.23 -6.23 -0.35
N ALA A 47 -4.40 -5.25 -0.74
CA ALA A 47 -4.85 -3.87 -0.87
C ALA A 47 -5.95 -3.76 -1.92
N ALA A 48 -5.79 -4.40 -3.08
CA ALA A 48 -6.82 -4.39 -4.12
C ALA A 48 -8.11 -5.10 -3.69
N THR A 49 -8.01 -6.27 -3.05
CA THR A 49 -9.17 -7.06 -2.61
C THR A 49 -9.90 -6.43 -1.43
N LEU A 50 -9.26 -5.55 -0.65
CA LEU A 50 -9.92 -4.79 0.41
C LEU A 50 -10.47 -3.47 -0.11
N LEU A 51 -9.67 -2.70 -0.85
CA LEU A 51 -10.04 -1.36 -1.30
C LEU A 51 -11.11 -1.37 -2.39
N VAL A 52 -11.07 -2.32 -3.34
CA VAL A 52 -12.07 -2.35 -4.41
C VAL A 52 -13.47 -2.63 -3.84
N PRO A 53 -13.72 -3.66 -3.01
CA PRO A 53 -15.02 -3.86 -2.39
C PRO A 53 -15.41 -2.71 -1.45
N ALA A 54 -14.47 -2.20 -0.65
CA ALA A 54 -14.72 -1.03 0.20
C ALA A 54 -15.24 0.16 -0.61
N LEU A 55 -14.56 0.51 -1.71
CA LEU A 55 -14.96 1.60 -2.59
C LEU A 55 -16.28 1.31 -3.31
N LEU A 56 -16.51 0.06 -3.75
CA LEU A 56 -17.79 -0.34 -4.34
C LEU A 56 -18.97 -0.12 -3.38
N LEU A 57 -18.78 -0.38 -2.08
CA LEU A 57 -19.82 -0.25 -1.06
C LEU A 57 -20.02 1.20 -0.59
N TRP A 58 -18.94 1.99 -0.49
CA TRP A 58 -19.02 3.37 0.02
C TRP A 58 -19.22 4.44 -1.05
N ASP A 59 -18.50 4.36 -2.16
CA ASP A 59 -18.62 5.31 -3.27
C ASP A 59 -18.12 4.69 -4.59
N PRO A 60 -19.00 3.99 -5.34
CA PRO A 60 -18.62 3.35 -6.59
C PRO A 60 -18.23 4.35 -7.68
N ALA A 61 -18.53 5.65 -7.54
CA ALA A 61 -18.11 6.65 -8.51
C ALA A 61 -16.58 6.82 -8.52
N LEU A 62 -15.90 6.56 -7.40
CA LEU A 62 -14.44 6.61 -7.30
C LEU A 62 -13.73 5.54 -8.14
N LEU A 63 -14.42 4.45 -8.49
CA LEU A 63 -13.89 3.39 -9.35
C LEU A 63 -14.11 3.68 -10.85
N ARG A 64 -14.85 4.74 -11.19
CA ARG A 64 -15.12 5.11 -12.59
C ARG A 64 -13.97 5.94 -13.13
N ILE A 65 -13.09 5.28 -13.88
CA ILE A 65 -11.91 5.90 -14.45
C ILE A 65 -12.16 6.28 -15.91
N ARG A 66 -11.79 7.50 -16.30
CA ARG A 66 -11.72 7.88 -17.72
C ARG A 66 -10.56 7.15 -18.38
N LEU A 67 -10.77 6.56 -19.55
CA LEU A 67 -9.71 5.86 -20.29
C LEU A 67 -8.49 6.74 -20.56
N ALA A 68 -8.68 8.05 -20.73
CA ALA A 68 -7.60 9.02 -20.88
C ALA A 68 -6.64 9.10 -19.67
N HIS A 69 -7.08 8.66 -18.48
CA HIS A 69 -6.23 8.60 -17.28
C HIS A 69 -5.51 7.26 -17.11
N LEU A 70 -5.82 6.25 -17.93
CA LEU A 70 -5.16 4.94 -17.84
C LEU A 70 -3.63 5.02 -17.93
N PRO A 71 -3.03 5.82 -18.84
CA PRO A 71 -1.57 5.93 -18.89
C PRO A 71 -0.98 6.48 -17.59
N LEU A 72 -1.63 7.46 -16.97
CA LEU A 72 -1.19 8.04 -15.70
C LEU A 72 -1.32 7.03 -14.56
N LEU A 73 -2.43 6.28 -14.51
CA LEU A 73 -2.64 5.22 -13.52
C LEU A 73 -1.65 4.06 -13.70
N ALA A 74 -1.35 3.68 -14.93
CA ALA A 74 -0.33 2.69 -15.24
C ALA A 74 1.04 3.18 -14.78
N PHE A 75 1.39 4.43 -15.05
CA PHE A 75 2.64 5.04 -14.57
C PHE A 75 2.70 5.08 -13.04
N LEU A 76 1.64 5.53 -12.36
CA LEU A 76 1.58 5.55 -10.89
C LEU A 76 1.67 4.14 -10.30
N GLY A 77 0.97 3.17 -10.89
CA GLY A 77 1.01 1.78 -10.44
C GLY A 77 2.38 1.14 -10.62
N VAL A 78 3.04 1.35 -11.77
CA VAL A 78 4.34 0.76 -12.07
C VAL A 78 5.47 1.54 -11.38
N ALA A 79 5.64 2.81 -11.72
CA ALA A 79 6.74 3.63 -11.23
C ALA A 79 6.54 4.07 -9.77
N GLY A 80 5.31 4.41 -9.38
CA GLY A 80 5.02 4.84 -8.02
C GLY A 80 4.92 3.68 -7.04
N MET A 81 4.13 2.64 -7.35
CA MET A 81 3.82 1.59 -6.39
C MET A 81 4.70 0.35 -6.52
N ALA A 82 4.86 -0.21 -7.73
CA ALA A 82 5.60 -1.45 -7.92
C ALA A 82 7.11 -1.24 -7.70
N MET A 83 7.70 -0.21 -8.31
CA MET A 83 9.12 0.12 -8.08
C MET A 83 9.38 0.48 -6.62
N ASN A 84 8.53 1.30 -5.98
CA ASN A 84 8.69 1.62 -4.56
C ASN A 84 8.66 0.38 -3.67
N ASN A 85 7.69 -0.53 -3.86
CA ASN A 85 7.63 -1.76 -3.07
C ASN A 85 8.84 -2.65 -3.34
N PHE A 86 9.28 -2.75 -4.59
CA PHE A 86 10.48 -3.51 -4.94
C PHE A 86 11.71 -2.96 -4.22
N PHE A 87 12.06 -1.69 -4.43
CA PHE A 87 13.25 -1.11 -3.84
C PHE A 87 13.21 -1.09 -2.31
N TYR A 88 12.05 -0.75 -1.72
CA TYR A 88 11.90 -0.74 -0.27
C TYR A 88 12.13 -2.14 0.32
N LEU A 89 11.41 -3.15 -0.18
CA LEU A 89 11.46 -4.50 0.35
C LEU A 89 12.81 -5.17 0.09
N THR A 90 13.44 -4.91 -1.05
CA THR A 90 14.82 -5.34 -1.32
C THR A 90 15.80 -4.71 -0.33
N THR A 91 15.69 -3.39 -0.08
CA THR A 91 16.59 -2.68 0.84
C THR A 91 16.50 -3.19 2.26
N ILE A 92 15.29 -3.44 2.78
CA ILE A 92 15.14 -3.94 4.16
C ILE A 92 15.43 -5.45 4.30
N SER A 93 15.55 -6.16 3.18
CA SER A 93 15.90 -7.58 3.16
C SER A 93 17.40 -7.84 3.03
N LEU A 94 18.17 -6.84 2.59
CA LEU A 94 19.64 -6.81 2.63
C LEU A 94 20.13 -6.63 4.08
#